data_AF-A0A318RCD0-F1
#
_entry.id   AF-A0A318RCD0-F1
#
_cell.length_a   1.000
_cell.length_b   1.000
_cell.length_c   1.000
_cell.angle_alpha   90.00
_cell.angle_beta   90.00
_cell.angle_gamma   90.00
#
_symmetry.space_group_name_H-M   'P 1'
#
loop_
_entity.id
_entity.type
_entity.pdbx_description
1 polymer ?
#
loop_
_entity_poly.entity_id
_entity_poly.type
_entity_poly.pdbx_seq_one_letter_code
_entity_poly.pdbx_strand_id
1 'polypeptide(L)' 'MTRKINWKEELLDSEQFNKKQINLLKSGTKSLINSWLLSVLCTRWRKLKDIREQASPNCSSNFLEWNKKVKDVEECQS' A
#
# COMPACT_ATOMS: atom_id res chain seq x y z
N MET A 1 -19.82 6.78 10.67
CA MET A 1 -18.76 6.30 11.59
C MET A 1 -17.84 5.38 10.81
N THR A 2 -16.61 5.82 10.49
CA THR A 2 -15.60 4.96 9.86
C THR A 2 -15.06 3.99 10.90
N ARG A 3 -15.42 2.71 10.79
CA ARG A 3 -14.85 1.65 11.64
C ARG A 3 -13.36 1.56 11.28
N LYS A 4 -12.47 1.93 12.21
CA LYS A 4 -11.03 1.73 12.02
C LYS A 4 -10.76 0.22 12.04
N ILE A 5 -10.39 -0.34 10.90
CA ILE A 5 -10.01 -1.75 10.79
C ILE A 5 -8.59 -1.90 11.34
N ASN A 6 -8.42 -2.59 12.47
CA ASN A 6 -7.11 -2.95 12.99
C ASN A 6 -6.69 -4.31 12.44
N TRP A 7 -6.30 -4.32 11.17
CA TRP A 7 -6.02 -5.55 10.42
C TRP A 7 -4.94 -6.44 11.06
N LYS A 8 -4.01 -5.84 11.84
CA LYS A 8 -2.93 -6.59 12.51
C LYS A 8 -3.45 -7.46 13.65
N GLU A 9 -4.38 -6.93 14.44
CA GLU A 9 -5.05 -7.68 15.51
C GLU A 9 -5.97 -8.75 14.93
N GLU A 10 -6.79 -8.38 13.94
CA GLU A 10 -7.64 -9.37 13.27
C GLU A 10 -6.85 -10.52 12.64
N LEU A 11 -5.67 -10.23 12.06
CA LEU A 11 -4.79 -11.25 11.53
C LEU A 11 -4.28 -12.16 12.65
N LEU A 12 -3.79 -11.58 13.76
CA LEU A 12 -3.33 -12.34 14.94
C LEU A 12 -4.40 -13.26 15.52
N ASP A 13 -5.65 -12.83 15.51
CA ASP A 13 -6.78 -13.63 16.02
C ASP A 13 -7.21 -14.73 15.04
N SER A 14 -6.90 -14.58 13.75
CA SER A 14 -7.33 -15.52 12.70
C SER A 14 -6.40 -16.72 12.55
N GLU A 15 -5.09 -16.54 12.76
CA GLU A 15 -4.08 -17.58 12.47
C GLU A 15 -2.98 -17.64 13.54
N GLN A 16 -2.30 -18.78 13.63
CA GLN A 16 -1.12 -18.90 14.49
C GLN A 16 0.14 -18.41 13.79
N PHE A 17 0.90 -17.56 14.49
CA PHE A 17 2.15 -16.99 14.01
C PHE A 17 3.31 -17.32 14.95
N ASN A 18 4.52 -17.27 14.40
CA ASN A 18 5.73 -17.42 15.18
C ASN A 18 5.97 -16.19 16.07
N LYS A 19 6.66 -16.35 17.20
CA LYS A 19 7.01 -15.25 18.12
C LYS A 19 7.60 -14.02 17.41
N LYS A 20 8.44 -14.22 16.39
CA LYS A 20 9.03 -13.13 15.57
C LYS A 20 7.96 -12.32 14.81
N GLN A 21 6.99 -13.01 14.20
CA GLN A 21 5.89 -12.37 13.46
C GLN A 21 4.92 -11.66 14.40
N ILE A 22 4.61 -12.25 15.56
CA ILE A 22 3.78 -11.62 16.59
C ILE A 22 4.43 -10.31 17.06
N ASN A 23 5.73 -10.34 17.38
CA ASN A 23 6.47 -9.15 17.75
C ASN A 23 6.45 -8.11 16.62
N LEU A 24 6.66 -8.52 15.37
CA LEU A 24 6.62 -7.63 14.22
C LEU A 24 5.26 -6.93 14.06
N LEU A 25 4.16 -7.66 14.26
CA LEU A 25 2.79 -7.11 14.18
C LEU A 25 2.52 -6.11 15.32
N LYS A 26 3.00 -6.38 16.54
CA LYS A 26 2.79 -5.52 17.71
C LYS A 26 3.72 -4.30 17.76
N SER A 27 5.02 -4.48 17.52
CA SER A 27 6.03 -3.42 17.66
C SER A 27 6.31 -2.63 16.38
N GLY A 28 5.89 -3.13 15.22
CA GLY A 28 6.19 -2.52 13.92
C GLY A 28 7.59 -2.81 13.38
N THR A 29 7.93 -2.16 12.27
CA THR A 29 9.11 -2.47 11.44
C THR A 29 10.29 -1.56 11.78
N LYS A 30 11.42 -2.16 12.15
CA LYS A 30 12.69 -1.43 12.43
C LYS A 30 13.73 -1.54 11.31
N SER A 31 13.47 -2.37 10.30
CA SER A 31 14.40 -2.65 9.20
C SER A 31 13.65 -2.89 7.89
N LEU A 32 14.33 -2.73 6.76
CA LEU A 32 13.76 -2.93 5.43
C LEU A 32 13.19 -4.34 5.24
N ILE A 33 13.93 -5.36 5.69
CA ILE A 33 13.50 -6.77 5.61
C ILE A 33 12.21 -6.99 6.41
N ASN A 34 12.11 -6.36 7.58
CA ASN A 34 10.91 -6.43 8.40
C ASN A 34 9.72 -5.72 7.72
N SER A 35 9.94 -4.60 7.03
CA SER A 35 8.90 -3.94 6.22
C SER A 35 8.39 -4.82 5.09
N TRP A 36 9.28 -5.53 4.40
CA TRP A 36 8.87 -6.48 3.38
C TRP A 36 8.03 -7.62 3.97
N LEU A 37 8.48 -8.21 5.08
CA LEU A 37 7.74 -9.26 5.77
C LEU A 37 6.34 -8.77 6.23
N LEU A 38 6.25 -7.54 6.73
CA LEU A 38 4.96 -6.96 7.12
C LEU A 38 4.03 -6.77 5.90
N SER A 39 4.57 -6.44 4.73
CA SER A 39 3.81 -6.30 3.49
C SER A 39 3.24 -7.66 3.03
N VAL A 40 4.03 -8.73 3.17
CA VAL A 40 3.57 -10.10 2.91
C VAL A 40 2.44 -10.50 3.86
N LEU A 41 2.56 -10.21 5.16
CA LEU A 41 1.51 -10.48 6.15
C LEU A 41 0.23 -9.68 5.86
N CYS A 42 0.34 -8.41 5.46
CA CYS A 42 -0.80 -7.59 5.04
C CYS A 42 -1.52 -8.19 3.83
N THR A 43 -0.76 -8.65 2.84
CA THR A 43 -1.32 -9.32 1.66
C THR A 43 -2.06 -10.61 2.03
N ARG A 44 -1.52 -11.37 2.99
CA ARG A 44 -2.20 -12.57 3.52
C ARG A 44 -3.52 -12.22 4.21
N TRP A 45 -3.54 -11.17 5.05
CA TRP A 45 -4.78 -10.69 5.67
C TRP A 45 -5.82 -10.26 4.63
N ARG A 46 -5.41 -9.53 3.59
CA ARG A 46 -6.31 -9.13 2.49
C ARG A 46 -6.93 -10.33 1.79
N LYS A 47 -6.15 -11.41 1.57
CA LYS A 47 -6.66 -12.68 1.00
C LYS A 47 -7.68 -13.37 1.93
N LEU A 48 -7.42 -13.41 3.24
CA LEU A 48 -8.36 -13.99 4.21
C LEU A 48 -9.71 -13.26 4.24
N LYS A 49 -9.71 -11.96 3.99
CA LYS A 49 -10.92 -11.13 3.96
C LYS A 49 -11.59 -11.08 2.59
N ASP A 50 -11.09 -11.82 1.60
CA ASP A 50 -11.49 -11.73 0.18
C ASP A 50 -11.49 -10.28 -0.35
N ILE A 51 -10.61 -9.43 0.18
CA ILE A 51 -10.46 -8.05 -0.29
C ILE A 51 -9.69 -8.12 -1.60
N ARG A 52 -10.43 -8.11 -2.70
CA ARG A 52 -9.85 -8.06 -4.05
C ARG A 52 -9.01 -6.79 -4.19
N GLU A 53 -7.82 -6.94 -4.75
CA GLU A 53 -7.01 -5.82 -5.17
C GLU A 53 -7.80 -5.07 -6.24
N GLN A 54 -8.31 -3.89 -5.89
CA GLN A 54 -8.88 -3.01 -6.91
C GLN A 54 -7.76 -2.69 -7.90
N ALA A 55 -8.08 -2.76 -9.19
CA ALA A 55 -7.14 -2.36 -10.23
C ALA A 55 -6.60 -0.98 -9.87
N SER A 56 -5.28 -0.86 -9.79
CA SER A 56 -4.67 0.43 -9.47
C SER A 56 -5.20 1.46 -10.47
N PRO A 57 -5.67 2.63 -10.01
CA PRO A 57 -6.02 3.69 -10.93
C PRO A 57 -4.82 3.96 -11.83
N ASN A 58 -5.06 4.24 -13.11
CA ASN A 58 -3.97 4.53 -14.02
C ASN A 58 -3.33 5.87 -13.63
N CYS A 59 -2.27 5.80 -12.83
CA CYS A 59 -1.48 6.96 -12.38
C CYS A 59 -0.35 7.28 -13.36
N SER A 60 -0.32 6.68 -14.56
CA SER A 60 0.67 7.03 -15.57
C SER A 60 0.46 8.48 -16.01
N SER A 61 1.51 9.30 -15.96
CA SER A 61 1.53 10.58 -16.66
C SER A 61 2.00 10.38 -18.11
N ASN A 62 1.43 11.15 -19.04
CA ASN A 62 1.87 11.15 -20.42
C ASN A 62 2.89 12.28 -20.65
N PHE A 63 4.14 11.93 -20.94
CA PHE A 63 5.20 12.92 -21.24
C PHE A 63 4.82 13.84 -22.42
N LEU A 64 4.04 13.33 -23.38
CA LEU A 64 3.55 14.12 -24.51
C LEU A 64 2.58 15.21 -24.07
N GLU A 65 1.69 14.95 -23.11
CA GLU A 65 0.78 15.96 -22.57
C GLU A 65 1.55 17.05 -21.81
N TRP A 66 2.60 16.66 -21.08
CA TRP A 66 3.45 17.63 -20.40
C TRP A 66 4.16 18.55 -21.40
N ASN A 67 4.76 18.00 -22.46
CA ASN A 67 5.43 18.81 -23.49
C ASN A 67 4.47 19.75 -24.23
N LYS A 68 3.22 19.35 -24.47
CA LYS A 68 2.20 20.23 -25.06
C LYS A 68 1.93 21.43 -24.15
N LYS A 69 1.70 21.19 -22.86
CA LYS A 69 1.50 22.28 -21.87
C LYS A 69 2.68 23.23 -21.77
N VAL A 70 3.91 22.74 -21.89
CA VAL A 70 5.11 23.61 -21.89
C VAL A 70 5.11 24.53 -23.12
N LYS A 71 4.84 23.99 -24.32
CA LYS A 71 4.77 24.78 -25.55
C LYS A 71 3.65 25.82 -25.54
N ASP A 72 2.46 25.43 -25.08
CA ASP A 72 1.30 26.33 -25.00
C ASP A 72 1.60 27.52 -24.03
N VAL A 73 2.39 27.31 -22.98
CA VAL A 73 2.83 28.37 -22.06
C VAL A 73 3.88 29.28 -22.70
N GLU A 74 4.82 28.74 -23.48
CA GLU A 74 5.83 29.52 -24.19
C GLU A 74 5.21 30.40 -25.30
N GLU A 75 4.22 29.89 -26.03
CA GLU A 75 3.51 30.61 -27.10
C GLU A 75 2.63 31.75 -26.56
N CYS A 76 2.05 31.62 -25.35
CA CYS A 76 1.30 32.69 -24.70
C CYS A 76 2.18 33.81 -24.11
N GLN A 77 3.51 33.63 -24.08
CA GLN A 77 4.47 34.62 -23.57
C GLN A 77 5.15 35.45 -24.67
N SER A 78 4.87 35.17 -25.96
CA SER A 78 5.25 36.01 -27.12
C SER A 78 4.09 36.89 -27.57
#